data_AF-A0A7V5C5D1-F1
#
_entry.id   AF-A0A7V5C5D1-F1
#
_cell.length_a   1.000
_cell.length_b   1.000
_cell.length_c   1.000
_cell.angle_alpha   90.00
_cell.angle_beta   90.00
_cell.angle_gamma   90.00
#
_symmetry.space_group_name_H-M   'P 1'
#
loop_
_entity.id
_entity.type
_entity.pdbx_description
1 polymer ?
#
loop_
_entity_poly.entity_id
_entity_poly.type
_entity_poly.pdbx_seq_one_letter_code
_entity_poly.pdbx_strand_id
1 'polypeptide(L)'
;MTMVIVLVALTGVWLILAPEKAEPDLNHLWGLASGFSASFAIVYLNFSRKFHDSETILFYMFGLGVPITFIFFHEKIFVPNAQELYCLLVCAGLGICGQYLLTLGFRYVTAVEGGIISSTRILLAAILGPYIASDPS
;
A
#
# COMPACT_ATOMS: atom_id res chain seq x y z
N MET A 1 -25.80 -0.24 -3.71
CA MET A 1 -25.02 -1.50 -3.84
C MET A 1 -23.59 -1.33 -3.31
N THR A 2 -22.82 -0.35 -3.80
CA THR A 2 -21.42 -0.14 -3.40
C THR A 2 -21.20 0.05 -1.90
N MET A 3 -22.07 0.81 -1.21
CA MET A 3 -21.98 0.99 0.26
C MET A 3 -22.13 -0.33 1.04
N VAL A 4 -22.96 -1.25 0.56
CA VAL A 4 -23.13 -2.58 1.19
C VAL A 4 -21.85 -3.40 1.02
N ILE A 5 -21.23 -3.35 -0.15
CA ILE A 5 -19.96 -4.04 -0.43
C ILE A 5 -18.84 -3.49 0.46
N VAL A 6 -18.77 -2.16 0.65
CA VAL A 6 -17.79 -1.53 1.54
C VAL A 6 -17.98 -1.99 2.99
N LEU A 7 -19.22 -2.04 3.49
CA LEU A 7 -19.50 -2.54 4.84
C LEU A 7 -19.07 -4.00 5.01
N VAL A 8 -19.37 -4.85 4.03
CA VAL A 8 -18.95 -6.26 4.04
C VAL A 8 -17.42 -6.38 4.03
N ALA A 9 -16.72 -5.63 3.18
CA ALA A 9 -15.26 -5.62 3.15
C ALA A 9 -14.66 -5.17 4.49
N LEU A 10 -15.22 -4.14 5.11
CA LEU A 10 -14.79 -3.63 6.41
C LEU A 10 -14.98 -4.68 7.52
N THR A 11 -16.12 -5.38 7.53
CA THR A 11 -16.34 -6.49 8.47
C THR A 11 -15.38 -7.65 8.26
N GLY A 12 -15.02 -7.96 7.01
CA GLY A 12 -14.04 -9.00 6.71
C GLY A 12 -12.64 -8.63 7.20
N VAL A 13 -12.21 -7.38 6.98
CA VAL A 13 -10.93 -6.87 7.49
C VAL A 13 -10.91 -6.89 9.03
N TRP A 14 -11.99 -6.48 9.69
CA TRP A 14 -12.11 -6.54 11.14
C TRP A 14 -11.96 -7.97 11.68
N LEU A 15 -12.59 -8.95 11.01
CA LEU A 15 -12.52 -10.35 11.39
C LEU A 15 -11.10 -10.92 11.25
N ILE A 16 -10.40 -10.58 10.16
CA ILE A 16 -9.01 -11.02 9.91
C ILE A 16 -8.05 -10.41 10.94
N LEU A 17 -8.25 -9.15 11.32
CA LEU A 17 -7.40 -8.46 12.27
C LEU A 17 -7.63 -8.89 13.73
N ALA A 18 -8.74 -9.57 14.04
CA ALA A 18 -9.11 -10.12 15.35
C ALA A 18 -8.48 -9.37 16.55
N PRO A 19 -8.98 -8.17 16.90
CA PRO A 19 -8.32 -7.24 17.81
C PRO A 19 -8.38 -7.63 19.30
N GLU A 20 -8.32 -8.92 19.65
CA GLU A 20 -8.51 -9.44 21.01
C GLU A 20 -7.49 -8.91 22.05
N LYS A 21 -6.40 -8.26 21.61
CA LYS A 21 -5.40 -7.59 22.47
C LYS A 21 -4.99 -6.21 21.97
N ALA A 22 -5.89 -5.48 21.30
CA ALA A 22 -5.58 -4.14 20.81
C ALA A 22 -5.57 -3.12 21.97
N GLU A 23 -4.44 -3.04 22.69
CA GLU A 23 -4.19 -1.91 23.59
C GLU A 23 -4.13 -0.61 22.77
N PRO A 24 -4.72 0.50 23.25
CA PRO A 24 -4.64 1.78 22.57
C PRO A 24 -3.20 2.32 22.65
N ASP A 25 -2.38 1.94 21.67
CA ASP A 25 -1.01 2.40 21.51
C ASP A 25 -0.94 3.55 20.48
N LEU A 26 0.01 4.48 20.69
CA LEU A 26 0.29 5.58 19.76
C LEU A 26 0.65 5.07 18.35
N ASN A 27 1.19 3.85 18.25
CA ASN A 27 1.51 3.23 16.97
C ASN A 27 0.26 2.96 16.11
N HIS A 28 -0.89 2.66 16.72
CA HIS A 28 -2.14 2.49 15.98
C HIS A 28 -2.60 3.80 15.33
N LEU A 29 -2.32 4.94 15.96
CA LEU A 29 -2.67 6.26 15.42
C LEU A 29 -1.86 6.59 14.17
N TRP A 30 -0.58 6.22 14.12
CA TRP A 30 0.25 6.35 12.91
C TRP A 30 -0.26 5.49 11.75
N GLY A 31 -0.72 4.27 12.04
CA GLY A 31 -1.38 3.41 11.05
C GLY A 31 -2.65 4.03 10.48
N LEU A 32 -3.51 4.59 11.34
CA LEU A 32 -4.74 5.28 10.92
C LEU A 32 -4.44 6.53 10.09
N ALA A 33 -3.47 7.34 10.54
CA ALA A 33 -3.04 8.55 9.82
C ALA A 33 -2.47 8.22 8.42
N SER A 34 -1.71 7.13 8.31
CA SER A 34 -1.22 6.62 7.02
C SER A 34 -2.36 6.14 6.11
N GLY A 35 -3.36 5.44 6.65
CA GLY A 35 -4.54 5.02 5.88
C GLY A 35 -5.34 6.21 5.34
N PHE A 36 -5.51 7.25 6.16
CA PHE A 36 -6.19 8.49 5.74
C PHE A 36 -5.42 9.23 4.64
N SER A 37 -4.10 9.42 4.81
CA SER A 37 -3.27 10.07 3.79
C SER A 37 -3.21 9.27 2.48
N ALA A 38 -3.15 7.94 2.57
CA ALA A 38 -3.24 7.05 1.41
C ALA A 38 -4.57 7.21 0.67
N SER A 39 -5.70 7.39 1.38
CA SER A 39 -7.00 7.63 0.74
C SER A 39 -6.99 8.90 -0.10
N PHE A 40 -6.46 10.01 0.43
CA PHE A 40 -6.29 11.25 -0.35
C PHE A 40 -5.40 11.04 -1.56
N ALA A 41 -4.26 10.35 -1.40
CA ALA A 41 -3.34 10.07 -2.49
C ALA A 41 -4.03 9.29 -3.62
N ILE A 42 -4.84 8.29 -3.30
CA ILE A 42 -5.58 7.49 -4.30
C ILE A 42 -6.66 8.29 -5.02
N VAL A 43 -7.41 9.14 -4.30
CA VAL A 43 -8.40 10.03 -4.93
C VAL A 43 -7.72 11.01 -5.88
N TYR A 44 -6.60 11.60 -5.45
CA TYR A 44 -5.85 12.54 -6.27
C TYR A 44 -5.18 11.87 -7.47
N LEU A 45 -4.68 10.64 -7.30
CA LEU A 45 -4.18 9.80 -8.39
C LEU A 45 -5.29 9.54 -9.42
N ASN A 46 -6.48 9.10 -8.98
CA ASN A 46 -7.61 8.84 -9.87
C ASN A 46 -8.02 10.10 -10.67
N PHE A 47 -7.94 11.28 -10.05
CA PHE A 47 -8.17 12.55 -10.75
C PHE A 47 -7.05 12.88 -11.74
N SER A 48 -5.79 12.82 -11.31
CA SER A 48 -4.62 13.18 -12.12
C SER A 48 -4.47 12.28 -13.36
N ARG A 49 -4.83 10.99 -13.25
CA ARG A 49 -4.80 10.03 -14.37
C ARG A 49 -5.73 10.41 -15.52
N LYS A 50 -6.74 11.27 -15.30
CA LYS A 50 -7.62 11.73 -16.37
C LYS A 50 -6.92 12.68 -17.35
N PHE A 51 -5.86 13.34 -16.91
CA PHE A 51 -5.18 14.39 -17.66
C PHE A 51 -3.73 14.07 -18.02
N HIS A 52 -3.12 13.09 -17.35
CA HIS A 52 -1.72 12.74 -17.51
C HIS A 52 -1.52 11.25 -17.78
N ASP A 53 -0.42 10.89 -18.45
CA ASP A 53 -0.02 9.50 -18.69
C ASP A 53 0.51 8.81 -17.43
N SER A 54 0.51 7.46 -17.43
CA SER A 54 0.91 6.68 -16.25
C SER A 54 2.37 6.94 -15.92
N GLU A 55 3.21 7.02 -16.94
CA GLU A 55 4.65 7.26 -16.80
C GLU A 55 4.93 8.61 -16.12
N THR A 56 4.22 9.67 -16.52
CA THR A 56 4.36 10.99 -15.90
C THR A 56 3.97 10.95 -14.43
N ILE A 57 2.85 10.30 -14.10
CA ILE A 57 2.38 10.20 -12.71
C ILE A 57 3.37 9.40 -11.86
N LEU A 58 3.87 8.26 -12.36
CA LEU A 58 4.89 7.48 -11.66
C LEU A 58 6.18 8.27 -11.49
N PHE A 59 6.61 8.99 -12.52
CA PHE A 59 7.81 9.82 -12.47
C PHE A 59 7.71 10.87 -11.36
N TYR A 60 6.59 11.58 -11.24
CA TYR A 60 6.40 12.52 -10.13
C TYR A 60 6.27 11.81 -8.78
N MET A 61 5.58 10.66 -8.72
CA MET A 61 5.37 9.95 -7.47
C MET A 61 6.68 9.40 -6.88
N PHE A 62 7.49 8.72 -7.71
CA PHE A 62 8.81 8.23 -7.30
C PHE A 62 9.83 9.36 -7.20
N GLY A 63 9.81 10.30 -8.15
CA GLY A 63 10.73 11.43 -8.20
C GLY A 63 10.60 12.38 -7.00
N LEU A 64 9.40 12.56 -6.45
CA LEU A 64 9.20 13.27 -5.19
C LEU A 64 9.39 12.35 -3.98
N GLY A 65 8.99 11.08 -4.07
CA GLY A 65 9.12 10.12 -2.98
C GLY A 65 10.57 9.89 -2.53
N VAL A 66 11.51 9.80 -3.47
CA VAL A 66 12.94 9.60 -3.19
C VAL A 66 13.55 10.74 -2.35
N PRO A 67 13.51 12.02 -2.76
CA PRO A 67 14.10 13.10 -1.98
C PRO A 67 13.38 13.31 -0.64
N ILE A 68 12.05 13.13 -0.59
CA ILE A 68 11.30 13.20 0.68
C ILE A 68 11.80 12.12 1.63
N THR A 69 11.88 10.86 1.18
CA THR A 69 12.38 9.76 2.00
C THR A 69 13.81 10.01 2.46
N PHE A 70 14.66 10.54 1.57
CA PHE A 70 16.05 10.88 1.90
C PHE A 70 16.12 11.95 3.00
N ILE A 71 15.37 13.05 2.90
CA ILE A 71 15.39 14.13 3.90
C ILE A 71 14.98 13.61 5.29
N PHE A 72 13.88 12.85 5.37
CA PHE A 72 13.34 12.39 6.65
C PHE A 72 14.11 11.22 7.27
N PHE A 73 14.74 10.36 6.45
CA PHE A 73 15.35 9.11 6.92
C PHE A 73 16.86 9.02 6.67
N HIS A 74 17.54 10.12 6.32
CA HIS A 74 18.97 10.11 6.00
C HIS A 74 19.84 9.41 7.07
N GLU A 75 19.54 9.59 8.35
CA GLU A 75 20.30 8.98 9.45
C GLU A 75 20.16 7.45 9.54
N LYS A 76 19.12 6.88 8.93
CA LYS A 76 18.83 5.43 8.96
C LYS A 76 19.26 4.71 7.69
N ILE A 77 19.85 5.41 6.72
CA ILE A 77 20.35 4.81 5.49
C ILE A 77 21.67 4.10 5.80
N PHE A 78 21.68 2.79 5.59
CA PHE A 78 22.87 1.95 5.73
C PHE A 78 23.24 1.33 4.37
N VAL A 79 24.50 0.95 4.21
CA VAL A 79 24.96 0.22 3.02
C VAL A 79 24.68 -1.27 3.24
N PRO A 80 23.79 -1.90 2.45
CA PRO A 80 23.40 -3.29 2.67
C PRO A 80 24.49 -4.27 2.24
N ASN A 81 24.48 -5.46 2.85
CA ASN A 81 25.30 -6.60 2.41
C ASN A 81 24.76 -7.20 1.09
N ALA A 82 25.51 -8.06 0.40
CA ALA A 82 25.13 -8.62 -0.91
C ALA A 82 23.77 -9.33 -0.91
N GLN A 83 23.44 -10.06 0.16
CA GLN A 83 22.15 -10.74 0.30
C GLN A 83 20.99 -9.75 0.56
N GLU A 84 21.22 -8.74 1.41
CA GLU A 84 20.24 -7.68 1.67
C GLU A 84 19.99 -6.85 0.42
N LEU A 85 21.05 -6.55 -0.35
CA LEU A 85 20.97 -5.86 -1.62
C LEU A 85 20.15 -6.65 -2.64
N TYR A 86 20.34 -7.97 -2.72
CA TYR A 86 19.54 -8.83 -3.59
C TYR A 86 18.06 -8.76 -3.20
N CYS A 87 17.72 -8.94 -1.92
CA CYS A 87 16.34 -8.82 -1.43
C CYS A 87 15.76 -7.43 -1.71
N LEU A 88 16.55 -6.37 -1.49
CA LEU A 88 16.13 -4.99 -1.72
C LEU A 88 15.83 -4.73 -3.20
N LEU A 89 16.65 -5.24 -4.12
CA LEU A 89 16.42 -5.10 -5.55
C LEU A 89 15.17 -5.87 -6.01
N VAL A 90 14.94 -7.07 -5.48
CA VAL A 90 13.73 -7.85 -5.77
C VAL A 90 12.48 -7.12 -5.25
N CYS A 91 12.51 -6.63 -4.00
CA CYS A 91 11.43 -5.85 -3.42
C CYS A 91 11.17 -4.55 -4.19
N ALA A 92 12.23 -3.86 -4.62
CA ALA A 92 12.11 -2.64 -5.42
C ALA A 92 11.47 -2.94 -6.79
N GLY A 93 11.90 -4.00 -7.48
CA GLY A 93 11.32 -4.41 -8.75
C GLY A 93 9.84 -4.78 -8.63
N LEU A 94 9.48 -5.58 -7.63
CA LEU A 94 8.09 -5.94 -7.34
C LEU A 94 7.25 -4.73 -6.92
N GLY A 95 7.82 -3.82 -6.13
CA GLY A 95 7.17 -2.57 -5.70
C GLY A 95 6.87 -1.64 -6.86
N ILE A 96 7.83 -1.43 -7.76
CA ILE A 96 7.63 -0.62 -8.98
C ILE A 96 6.57 -1.26 -9.87
N CYS A 97 6.65 -2.57 -10.10
CA CYS A 97 5.67 -3.31 -10.89
C CYS A 97 4.25 -3.19 -10.30
N GLY A 98 4.12 -3.40 -8.98
CA GLY A 98 2.85 -3.26 -8.27
C GLY A 98 2.28 -1.84 -8.35
N GLN A 99 3.14 -0.82 -8.18
CA GLN A 99 2.71 0.58 -8.28
C GLN A 99 2.30 0.97 -9.71
N TYR A 100 2.99 0.42 -10.71
CA TYR A 100 2.64 0.59 -12.11
C TYR A 100 1.26 -0.01 -12.42
N LEU A 101 1.04 -1.28 -12.04
CA LEU A 101 -0.22 -1.99 -12.19
C LEU A 101 -1.36 -1.26 -11.47
N LEU A 102 -1.12 -0.74 -10.26
CA LEU A 102 -2.10 0.05 -9.53
C LEU A 102 -2.47 1.32 -10.30
N THR A 103 -1.47 2.07 -10.74
CA THR A 103 -1.66 3.33 -11.49
C THR A 103 -2.40 3.11 -12.81
N LEU A 104 -2.13 1.99 -13.48
CA LEU A 104 -2.85 1.57 -14.68
C LEU A 104 -4.27 1.09 -14.35
N GLY A 105 -4.47 0.34 -13.27
CA GLY A 105 -5.77 -0.15 -12.83
C GLY A 105 -6.75 0.98 -12.51
N PHE A 106 -6.30 2.02 -11.79
CA PHE A 106 -7.12 3.21 -11.48
C PHE A 106 -7.51 4.05 -12.70
N ARG A 107 -7.04 3.73 -13.91
CA ARG A 107 -7.56 4.29 -15.16
C ARG A 107 -8.96 3.75 -15.49
N TYR A 108 -9.25 2.51 -15.11
CA TYR A 108 -10.44 1.78 -15.52
C TYR A 108 -11.49 1.65 -14.42
N VAL A 109 -11.14 1.99 -13.17
CA VAL A 109 -12.03 1.86 -12.01
C VAL A 109 -12.19 3.19 -11.29
N THR A 110 -13.33 3.37 -10.64
CA THR A 110 -13.54 4.52 -9.74
C THR A 110 -12.68 4.38 -8.47
N ALA A 111 -12.44 5.49 -7.77
CA ALA A 111 -11.66 5.47 -6.52
C ALA A 111 -12.26 4.52 -5.46
N VAL A 112 -13.60 4.39 -5.42
CA VAL A 112 -14.31 3.52 -4.47
C VAL A 112 -14.13 2.05 -4.83
N GLU A 113 -14.30 1.68 -6.11
CA GLU A 113 -14.08 0.31 -6.58
C GLU A 113 -12.62 -0.11 -6.44
N GLY A 114 -11.69 0.77 -6.80
CA GLY A 114 -10.27 0.53 -6.61
C GLY A 114 -9.88 0.42 -5.13
N GLY A 115 -10.56 1.14 -4.24
CA GLY A 115 -10.42 0.99 -2.79
C GLY A 115 -10.84 -0.40 -2.30
N ILE A 116 -11.98 -0.93 -2.78
CA ILE A 116 -12.45 -2.28 -2.47
C ILE A 116 -11.44 -3.32 -3.00
N ILE A 117 -10.99 -3.20 -4.25
CA ILE A 117 -9.96 -4.10 -4.82
C ILE A 117 -8.66 -4.04 -4.01
N SER A 118 -8.25 -2.84 -3.57
CA SER A 118 -7.07 -2.67 -2.75
C SER A 118 -7.21 -3.39 -1.39
N SER A 119 -8.39 -3.39 -0.79
CA SER A 119 -8.65 -4.11 0.48
C SER A 119 -8.49 -5.63 0.36
N THR A 120 -8.71 -6.21 -0.82
CA THR A 120 -8.43 -7.63 -1.11
C THR A 120 -6.97 -8.00 -0.86
N ARG A 121 -6.04 -7.03 -0.94
CA ARG A 121 -4.63 -7.24 -0.59
C ARG A 121 -4.46 -7.70 0.86
N ILE A 122 -5.27 -7.21 1.79
CA ILE A 122 -5.22 -7.59 3.21
C ILE A 122 -5.58 -9.07 3.35
N LEU A 123 -6.65 -9.50 2.67
CA LEU A 123 -7.06 -10.91 2.63
C LEU A 123 -5.96 -11.78 2.00
N LEU A 124 -5.39 -11.36 0.87
CA LEU A 124 -4.30 -12.09 0.20
C LEU A 124 -3.07 -12.19 1.10
N ALA A 125 -2.70 -11.12 1.82
CA ALA A 125 -1.59 -11.13 2.77
C ALA A 125 -1.86 -12.08 3.95
N ALA A 126 -3.10 -12.14 4.46
CA ALA A 126 -3.46 -13.04 5.54
C ALA A 126 -3.40 -14.53 5.13
N ILE A 127 -3.69 -14.86 3.86
CA ILE A 127 -3.62 -16.24 3.35
C ILE A 127 -2.20 -16.61 2.92
N LEU A 128 -1.55 -15.75 2.14
CA LEU A 128 -0.24 -16.01 1.57
C LEU A 128 0.89 -15.80 2.58
N GLY A 129 0.72 -14.91 3.55
CA GLY A 129 1.71 -14.61 4.58
C GLY A 129 2.17 -15.87 5.32
N PRO A 130 1.27 -16.64 5.96
CA PRO A 130 1.62 -17.89 6.63
C PRO A 130 2.24 -18.93 5.69
N TYR A 131 1.76 -19.00 4.44
CA TYR A 131 2.25 -19.99 3.47
C TYR A 131 3.68 -19.68 2.97
N ILE A 132 4.02 -18.40 2.81
CA ILE A 132 5.33 -17.94 2.32
C ILE A 132 6.33 -17.79 3.45
N ALA A 133 5.90 -17.26 4.60
CA ALA A 133 6.78 -17.04 5.75
C ALA A 133 7.06 -18.33 6.53
N SER A 134 6.20 -19.36 6.41
CA SER A 134 6.29 -20.59 7.22
C SER A 134 6.47 -20.31 8.71
N ASP A 135 5.97 -19.18 9.20
CA ASP A 135 5.97 -18.83 10.61
C ASP A 135 5.00 -19.78 11.33
N PRO A 136 5.44 -20.49 12.39
CA PRO A 136 4.55 -21.31 13.17
C PRO A 136 3.53 -20.41 13.86
N SER A 137 2.25 -20.75 13.69
CA SER A 137 1.12 -20.21 14.46
C SER A 137 1.33 -20.31 15.96
#